data_AF-A0AAJ4AFM9-F1
#
_entry.id   AF-A0AAJ4AFM9-F1
#
_cell.length_a   1.000
_cell.length_b   1.000
_cell.length_c   1.000
_cell.angle_alpha   90.00
_cell.angle_beta   90.00
_cell.angle_gamma   90.00
#
_symmetry.space_group_name_H-M   'P 1'
#
loop_
_entity.id
_entity.type
_entity.pdbx_description
1 polymer ?
#
loop_
_entity_poly.entity_id
_entity_poly.type
_entity_poly.pdbx_seq_one_letter_code
_entity_poly.pdbx_strand_id
1 'polypeptide(L)'
;MNPWNLDPVFKNYCSMYREATESDRAPHEESMLHHVTSAVYFSIACIEAFLNHLKTEELRESHTEDSEILRLIKSTKFSQKLQNWPKDSLGSDSSLKYSPGVMKHINLFYDVRCGLIHPKLTQTDEYETLEALTGSKIIEVTASFLSEVWSKKDKPFPYWLLGWNFVNPRSNSQEIIKLPNDQFLYSLCALDIQVPVISPRSDKWMQTNMKGSKCWKELHKTLKNKTYCEKQVIPVDGDYFFSLKPRLCKEWWVPKHVEVCGTPSERI
;
A
#
# COMPACT_ATOMS: atom_id res chain seq x y z
N MET A 1 16.13 9.01 11.87
CA MET A 1 15.77 7.67 11.36
C MET A 1 16.19 7.66 9.90
N ASN A 2 16.92 6.64 9.43
CA ASN A 2 17.31 6.61 8.02
C ASN A 2 16.03 6.49 7.16
N PRO A 3 15.69 7.44 6.28
CA PRO A 3 14.49 7.35 5.43
C PRO A 3 14.54 6.13 4.48
N TRP A 4 15.71 5.51 4.34
CA TRP A 4 15.95 4.29 3.58
C TRP A 4 15.76 2.99 4.39
N ASN A 5 15.52 3.07 5.71
CA ASN A 5 15.25 1.91 6.58
C ASN A 5 13.75 1.64 6.77
N LEU A 6 12.91 2.14 5.86
CA LEU A 6 11.49 1.83 5.81
C LEU A 6 11.28 0.45 5.20
N ASP A 7 10.29 -0.28 5.71
CA ASP A 7 9.79 -1.54 5.14
C ASP A 7 9.63 -1.41 3.61
N PRO A 8 10.37 -2.20 2.81
CA PRO A 8 10.32 -2.11 1.35
C PRO A 8 8.93 -2.30 0.76
N VAL A 9 8.08 -3.13 1.39
CA VAL A 9 6.71 -3.36 0.93
C VAL A 9 5.90 -2.08 1.06
N PHE A 10 5.96 -1.46 2.24
CA PHE A 10 5.32 -0.18 2.54
C PHE A 10 5.79 0.92 1.59
N LYS A 11 7.10 1.08 1.43
CA LYS A 11 7.67 2.12 0.57
C LYS A 11 7.23 1.96 -0.89
N ASN A 12 7.37 0.76 -1.45
CA ASN A 12 6.98 0.50 -2.84
C ASN A 12 5.48 0.64 -3.04
N TYR A 13 4.65 0.20 -2.08
CA TYR A 13 3.20 0.39 -2.18
C TYR A 13 2.82 1.87 -2.17
N CYS A 14 3.38 2.66 -1.25
CA CYS A 14 3.11 4.09 -1.16
C CYS A 14 3.55 4.84 -2.43
N SER A 15 4.73 4.52 -2.98
CA SER A 15 5.16 5.07 -4.27
C SER A 15 4.20 4.66 -5.39
N MET A 16 3.85 3.37 -5.50
CA MET A 16 2.88 2.88 -6.49
C MET A 16 1.55 3.64 -6.40
N TYR A 17 1.00 3.77 -5.19
CA TYR A 17 -0.28 4.41 -4.96
C TYR A 17 -0.26 5.89 -5.36
N ARG A 18 0.83 6.60 -5.04
CA ARG A 18 1.04 7.99 -5.45
C ARG A 18 1.04 8.10 -6.96
N GLU A 19 1.94 7.37 -7.64
CA GLU A 19 2.07 7.46 -9.10
C GLU A 19 0.77 7.06 -9.81
N ALA A 20 0.09 6.01 -9.33
CA ALA A 20 -1.21 5.60 -9.84
C ALA A 20 -2.33 6.64 -9.60
N THR A 21 -2.23 7.46 -8.56
CA THR A 21 -3.22 8.54 -8.32
C THR A 21 -2.90 9.77 -9.17
N GLU A 22 -1.62 10.10 -9.34
CA GLU A 22 -1.17 11.23 -10.14
C GLU A 22 -1.35 10.98 -11.64
N SER A 23 -1.35 9.73 -12.12
CA SER A 23 -1.69 9.42 -13.51
C SER A 23 -3.08 9.94 -13.91
N ASP A 24 -4.06 9.87 -13.00
CA ASP A 24 -5.44 10.34 -13.24
C ASP A 24 -5.53 11.88 -13.24
N ARG A 25 -4.49 12.57 -12.74
CA ARG A 25 -4.41 14.04 -12.60
C ARG A 25 -3.42 14.67 -13.56
N ALA A 26 -2.72 13.85 -14.34
CA ALA A 26 -1.68 14.30 -15.23
C ALA A 26 -2.23 15.26 -16.30
N PRO A 27 -1.55 16.39 -16.56
CA PRO A 27 -2.06 17.41 -17.48
C PRO A 27 -1.99 17.00 -18.95
N HIS A 28 -1.14 16.02 -19.29
CA HIS A 28 -0.95 15.53 -20.65
C HIS A 28 -0.57 14.05 -20.66
N GLU A 29 -0.79 13.40 -21.80
CA GLU A 29 -0.60 11.96 -22.01
C GLU A 29 0.79 11.46 -21.65
N GLU A 30 1.86 12.17 -22.02
CA GLU A 30 3.22 11.78 -21.66
C GLU A 30 3.43 11.71 -20.13
N SER A 31 2.89 12.67 -19.38
CA SER A 31 2.98 12.67 -17.91
C SER A 31 2.13 11.54 -17.32
N MET A 32 0.94 11.30 -17.87
CA MET A 32 0.11 10.15 -17.50
C MET A 32 0.87 8.84 -17.70
N LEU A 33 1.47 8.62 -18.88
CA LEU A 33 2.23 7.41 -19.19
C LEU A 33 3.46 7.25 -18.30
N HIS A 34 4.15 8.35 -17.96
CA HIS A 34 5.25 8.32 -17.01
C HIS A 34 4.80 7.85 -15.61
N HIS A 35 3.67 8.36 -15.13
CA HIS A 35 3.09 7.97 -13.86
C HIS A 35 2.58 6.52 -13.88
N VAL A 36 1.88 6.09 -14.92
CA VAL A 36 1.43 4.69 -15.08
C VAL A 36 2.62 3.74 -15.13
N THR A 37 3.65 4.09 -15.90
CA THR A 37 4.92 3.34 -15.96
C THR A 37 5.47 3.17 -14.55
N SER A 38 5.70 4.28 -13.84
CA SER A 38 6.24 4.28 -12.48
C SER A 38 5.38 3.44 -11.51
N ALA A 39 4.05 3.54 -11.62
CA ALA A 39 3.12 2.74 -10.84
C ALA A 39 3.28 1.24 -11.10
N VAL A 40 3.43 0.81 -12.36
CA VAL A 40 3.70 -0.59 -12.73
C VAL A 40 5.03 -1.08 -12.14
N TYR A 41 6.10 -0.28 -12.25
CA TYR A 41 7.40 -0.60 -11.65
C TYR A 41 7.30 -0.82 -10.14
N PHE A 42 6.71 0.14 -9.43
CA PHE A 42 6.55 0.07 -7.98
C PHE A 42 5.57 -1.03 -7.55
N SER A 43 4.55 -1.32 -8.36
CA SER A 43 3.62 -2.44 -8.13
C SER A 43 4.34 -3.77 -8.08
N ILE A 44 5.15 -4.09 -9.11
CA ILE A 44 5.91 -5.34 -9.13
C ILE A 44 6.99 -5.35 -8.04
N ALA A 45 7.68 -4.23 -7.81
CA ALA A 45 8.66 -4.14 -6.72
C ALA A 45 8.02 -4.34 -5.33
N CYS A 46 6.79 -3.87 -5.13
CA CYS A 46 6.01 -4.09 -3.91
C CYS A 46 5.65 -5.57 -3.74
N ILE A 47 5.08 -6.19 -4.77
CA ILE A 47 4.69 -7.61 -4.76
C ILE A 47 5.91 -8.49 -4.51
N GLU A 48 7.02 -8.23 -5.20
CA GLU A 48 8.26 -8.99 -5.02
C GLU A 48 8.85 -8.82 -3.61
N ALA A 49 8.88 -7.59 -3.08
CA ALA A 49 9.32 -7.34 -1.72
C ALA A 49 8.44 -8.07 -0.70
N PHE A 50 7.12 -8.10 -0.92
CA PHE A 50 6.18 -8.79 -0.05
C PHE A 50 6.39 -10.30 -0.07
N LEU A 51 6.56 -10.89 -1.26
CA LEU A 51 6.87 -12.31 -1.42
C LEU A 51 8.20 -12.67 -0.76
N ASN A 52 9.24 -11.86 -0.95
CA ASN A 52 10.53 -12.03 -0.28
C ASN A 52 10.39 -11.98 1.24
N HIS A 53 9.59 -11.05 1.76
CA HIS A 53 9.33 -10.95 3.20
C HIS A 53 8.60 -12.19 3.71
N LEU A 54 7.54 -12.62 3.02
CA LEU A 54 6.77 -13.82 3.36
C LEU A 54 7.66 -15.07 3.44
N LYS A 55 8.51 -15.27 2.43
CA LYS A 55 9.41 -16.43 2.39
C LYS A 55 10.53 -16.33 3.44
N THR A 56 11.01 -15.11 3.71
CA THR A 56 11.99 -14.87 4.79
C THR A 56 11.42 -15.23 6.16
N GLU A 57 10.17 -14.84 6.45
CA GLU A 57 9.52 -15.19 7.72
C GLU A 57 9.43 -16.72 7.88
N GLU A 58 8.92 -17.43 6.87
CA GLU A 58 8.79 -18.89 6.87
C GLU A 58 10.14 -19.62 7.10
N LEU A 59 11.19 -19.19 6.39
CA LEU A 59 12.51 -19.83 6.49
C LEU A 59 13.20 -19.53 7.83
N ARG A 60 12.97 -18.34 8.40
CA ARG A 60 13.46 -17.99 9.74
C ARG A 60 12.76 -18.78 10.84
N GLU A 61 11.45 -19.01 10.71
CA GLU A 61 10.71 -19.93 11.60
C GLU A 61 11.28 -21.36 11.54
N SER A 62 11.86 -21.73 10.40
CA SER A 62 12.55 -23.02 10.19
C SER A 62 14.06 -22.99 10.49
N HIS A 63 14.56 -21.93 11.16
CA HIS A 63 15.98 -21.75 11.51
C HIS A 63 16.97 -21.82 10.33
N THR A 64 16.54 -21.40 9.13
CA THR A 64 17.46 -21.28 7.97
C THR A 64 18.38 -20.08 8.13
N GLU A 65 19.65 -20.22 7.76
CA GLU A 65 20.65 -19.16 7.84
C GLU A 65 20.35 -17.99 6.87
N ASP A 66 20.60 -16.75 7.30
CA ASP A 66 20.32 -15.54 6.52
C ASP A 66 21.04 -15.53 5.15
N SER A 67 22.23 -16.14 5.07
CA SER A 67 22.99 -16.25 3.83
C SER A 67 22.31 -17.17 2.79
N GLU A 68 21.68 -18.25 3.25
CA GLU A 68 20.94 -19.18 2.40
C GLU A 68 19.62 -18.58 1.94
N ILE A 69 18.91 -17.89 2.85
CA ILE A 69 17.71 -17.12 2.54
C ILE A 69 18.02 -16.10 1.43
N LEU A 70 19.11 -15.33 1.58
CA LEU A 70 19.50 -14.33 0.60
C LEU A 70 19.82 -14.96 -0.77
N ARG A 71 20.50 -16.11 -0.78
CA ARG A 71 20.81 -16.85 -2.02
C ARG A 71 19.53 -17.28 -2.74
N LEU A 72 18.57 -17.86 -2.02
CA LEU A 72 17.28 -18.29 -2.57
C LEU A 72 16.48 -17.11 -3.15
N ILE A 73 16.41 -16.01 -2.41
CA ILE A 73 15.68 -14.81 -2.82
C ILE A 73 16.21 -14.23 -4.13
N LYS A 74 17.54 -14.21 -4.29
CA LYS A 74 18.21 -13.69 -5.48
C LYS A 74 18.09 -14.62 -6.69
N SER A 75 18.13 -15.94 -6.49
CA SER A 75 18.14 -16.90 -7.59
C SER A 75 16.76 -17.23 -8.15
N THR A 76 15.70 -17.03 -7.37
CA THR A 76 14.32 -17.38 -7.77
C THR A 76 13.73 -16.29 -8.66
N LYS A 77 13.11 -16.67 -9.80
CA LYS A 77 12.46 -15.71 -10.71
C LYS A 77 11.13 -15.22 -10.14
N PHE A 78 10.76 -13.97 -10.43
CA PHE A 78 9.49 -13.37 -9.97
C PHE A 78 8.25 -14.25 -10.23
N SER A 79 8.12 -14.81 -11.44
CA SER A 79 6.98 -15.68 -11.78
C SER A 79 6.90 -16.93 -10.91
N GLN A 80 8.04 -17.52 -10.54
CA GLN A 80 8.11 -18.64 -9.61
C GLN A 80 7.73 -18.21 -8.19
N LYS A 81 8.24 -17.06 -7.73
CA LYS A 81 7.86 -16.48 -6.42
C LYS A 81 6.35 -16.28 -6.34
N LEU A 82 5.77 -15.67 -7.37
CA LEU A 82 4.36 -15.31 -7.45
C LEU A 82 3.43 -16.54 -7.40
N GLN A 83 3.82 -17.64 -8.06
CA GLN A 83 3.00 -18.84 -8.15
C GLN A 83 3.12 -19.76 -6.92
N ASN A 84 4.32 -19.86 -6.34
CA ASN A 84 4.65 -20.89 -5.37
C ASN A 84 4.70 -20.36 -3.94
N TRP A 85 5.39 -19.25 -3.70
CA TRP A 85 5.69 -18.80 -2.34
C TRP A 85 4.45 -18.46 -1.51
N PRO A 86 3.38 -17.86 -2.04
CA PRO A 86 2.15 -17.71 -1.27
C PRO A 86 1.61 -19.05 -0.77
N LYS A 87 1.69 -20.12 -1.55
CA LYS A 87 1.19 -21.44 -1.15
C LYS A 87 2.13 -22.11 -0.15
N ASP A 88 3.43 -22.04 -0.42
CA ASP A 88 4.46 -22.66 0.41
C ASP A 88 4.41 -22.09 1.84
N SER A 89 4.37 -20.75 1.96
CA SER A 89 4.40 -20.05 3.25
C SER A 89 3.07 -20.08 4.02
N LEU A 90 1.99 -20.57 3.40
CA LEU A 90 0.66 -20.68 4.00
C LEU A 90 0.23 -22.13 4.27
N GLY A 91 1.06 -23.10 3.88
CA GLY A 91 0.77 -24.53 3.97
C GLY A 91 -0.06 -25.07 2.79
N SER A 92 0.15 -26.34 2.44
CA SER A 92 -0.41 -27.01 1.25
C SER A 92 -1.94 -27.09 1.19
N ASP A 93 -2.63 -26.98 2.33
CA ASP A 93 -4.10 -26.98 2.41
C ASP A 93 -4.73 -25.59 2.13
N SER A 94 -3.91 -24.55 1.97
CA SER A 94 -4.38 -23.19 1.71
C SER A 94 -4.72 -23.01 0.22
N SER A 95 -5.95 -23.33 -0.17
CA SER A 95 -6.46 -22.89 -1.49
C SER A 95 -6.62 -21.36 -1.48
N LEU A 96 -5.55 -20.68 -1.90
CA LEU A 96 -5.55 -19.23 -2.02
C LEU A 96 -6.35 -18.85 -3.26
N LYS A 97 -7.47 -18.17 -3.05
CA LYS A 97 -8.40 -17.78 -4.10
C LYS A 97 -8.32 -16.27 -4.26
N TYR A 98 -7.79 -15.84 -5.39
CA TYR A 98 -7.79 -14.44 -5.76
C TYR A 98 -9.09 -14.07 -6.47
N SER A 99 -9.47 -12.79 -6.40
CA SER A 99 -10.51 -12.24 -7.27
C SER A 99 -10.19 -12.53 -8.75
N PRO A 100 -11.21 -12.75 -9.60
CA PRO A 100 -11.00 -13.04 -11.02
C PRO A 100 -10.08 -12.03 -11.69
N GLY A 101 -9.10 -12.53 -12.44
CA GLY A 101 -8.17 -11.70 -13.21
C GLY A 101 -7.01 -11.07 -12.44
N VAL A 102 -6.94 -11.12 -11.10
CA VAL A 102 -5.83 -10.53 -10.33
C VAL A 102 -4.47 -11.07 -10.80
N MET A 103 -4.32 -12.40 -10.85
CA MET A 103 -3.06 -13.01 -11.30
C MET A 103 -2.74 -12.71 -12.77
N LYS A 104 -3.77 -12.63 -13.63
CA LYS A 104 -3.61 -12.24 -15.04
C LYS A 104 -3.05 -10.82 -15.16
N HIS A 105 -3.58 -9.88 -14.38
CA HIS A 105 -3.10 -8.49 -14.39
C HIS A 105 -1.71 -8.35 -13.77
N ILE A 106 -1.37 -9.12 -12.73
CA ILE A 106 0.00 -9.07 -12.18
C ILE A 106 1.01 -9.56 -13.22
N ASN A 107 0.70 -10.64 -13.95
CA ASN A 107 1.55 -11.09 -15.06
C ASN A 107 1.65 -10.02 -16.16
N LEU A 108 0.52 -9.39 -16.53
CA LEU A 108 0.53 -8.26 -17.47
C LEU A 108 1.45 -7.12 -17.01
N PHE A 109 1.35 -6.71 -15.74
CA PHE A 109 2.21 -5.68 -15.17
C PHE A 109 3.69 -6.09 -15.22
N TYR A 110 3.99 -7.37 -14.96
CA TYR A 110 5.34 -7.89 -15.02
C TYR A 110 5.89 -7.88 -16.45
N ASP A 111 5.07 -8.29 -17.42
CA ASP A 111 5.43 -8.31 -18.84
C ASP A 111 5.67 -6.90 -19.37
N VAL A 112 4.76 -5.96 -19.10
CA VAL A 112 4.92 -4.53 -19.43
C VAL A 112 6.20 -3.98 -18.81
N ARG A 113 6.43 -4.20 -17.50
CA ARG A 113 7.67 -3.75 -16.84
C ARG A 113 8.90 -4.32 -17.54
N CYS A 114 8.91 -5.62 -17.83
CA CYS A 114 10.06 -6.27 -18.46
C CYS A 114 10.29 -5.78 -19.89
N GLY A 115 9.23 -5.53 -20.67
CA GLY A 115 9.31 -4.93 -22.00
C GLY A 115 9.88 -3.52 -21.97
N LEU A 116 9.47 -2.70 -21.01
CA LEU A 116 9.97 -1.33 -20.84
C LEU A 116 11.43 -1.26 -20.34
N ILE A 117 11.87 -2.18 -19.46
CA ILE A 117 13.27 -2.23 -18.99
C ILE A 117 14.20 -2.78 -20.08
N HIS A 118 13.74 -3.79 -20.81
CA HIS A 118 14.53 -4.51 -21.81
C HIS A 118 13.77 -4.55 -23.13
N PRO A 119 13.72 -3.43 -23.88
CA PRO A 119 13.03 -3.38 -25.16
C PRO A 119 13.61 -4.43 -26.12
N LYS A 120 12.80 -5.41 -26.54
CA LYS A 120 13.24 -6.50 -27.41
C LYS A 120 12.95 -6.24 -28.88
N LEU A 121 11.95 -5.42 -29.19
CA LEU A 121 11.56 -5.03 -30.54
C LEU A 121 11.25 -3.52 -30.57
N THR A 122 11.43 -2.89 -31.73
CA THR A 122 11.29 -1.42 -31.92
C THR A 122 9.84 -0.95 -32.12
N GLN A 123 8.90 -1.87 -32.33
CA GLN A 123 7.47 -1.60 -32.45
C GLN A 123 6.77 -2.64 -31.57
N THR A 124 6.29 -2.26 -30.39
CA THR A 124 5.72 -3.24 -29.47
C THR A 124 4.39 -2.83 -28.86
N ASP A 125 3.53 -3.84 -28.79
CA ASP A 125 2.27 -3.96 -28.04
C ASP A 125 2.39 -3.48 -26.58
N GLU A 126 3.59 -3.38 -26.00
CA GLU A 126 3.76 -2.98 -24.61
C GLU A 126 3.37 -1.51 -24.34
N TYR A 127 3.56 -0.59 -25.29
CA TYR A 127 3.10 0.80 -25.13
C TYR A 127 1.59 0.91 -25.28
N GLU A 128 0.98 0.21 -26.23
CA GLU A 128 -0.48 0.12 -26.39
C GLU A 128 -1.13 -0.52 -25.15
N THR A 129 -0.50 -1.57 -24.62
CA THR A 129 -0.91 -2.22 -23.38
C THR A 129 -0.76 -1.26 -22.19
N LEU A 130 0.32 -0.48 -22.12
CA LEU A 130 0.54 0.52 -21.07
C LEU A 130 -0.52 1.63 -21.12
N GLU A 131 -0.86 2.13 -22.32
CA GLU A 131 -1.92 3.10 -22.56
C GLU A 131 -3.30 2.59 -22.11
N ALA A 132 -3.54 1.28 -22.22
CA ALA A 132 -4.76 0.64 -21.74
C ALA A 132 -4.82 0.44 -20.22
N LEU A 133 -3.70 0.62 -19.49
CA LEU A 133 -3.67 0.50 -18.04
C LEU A 133 -4.10 1.80 -17.35
N THR A 134 -4.89 1.66 -16.29
CA THR A 134 -5.26 2.80 -15.44
C THR A 134 -4.62 2.65 -14.05
N GLY A 135 -4.26 3.79 -13.44
CA GLY A 135 -3.72 3.79 -12.07
C GLY A 135 -4.66 3.12 -11.08
N SER A 136 -5.97 3.34 -11.20
CA SER A 136 -6.99 2.67 -10.39
C SER A 136 -6.93 1.14 -10.46
N LYS A 137 -6.68 0.57 -11.65
CA LYS A 137 -6.54 -0.88 -11.85
C LYS A 137 -5.27 -1.41 -11.19
N ILE A 138 -4.16 -0.67 -11.28
CA ILE A 138 -2.89 -1.03 -10.64
C ILE A 138 -3.08 -1.09 -9.12
N ILE A 139 -3.70 -0.07 -8.52
CA ILE A 139 -4.02 -0.04 -7.08
C ILE A 139 -4.89 -1.24 -6.69
N GLU A 140 -5.99 -1.46 -7.42
CA GLU A 140 -6.95 -2.54 -7.13
C GLU A 140 -6.28 -3.91 -7.16
N VAL A 141 -5.52 -4.22 -8.21
CA VAL A 141 -4.90 -5.53 -8.40
C VAL A 141 -3.86 -5.80 -7.32
N THR A 142 -2.98 -4.83 -7.05
CA THR A 142 -1.91 -4.97 -6.06
C THR A 142 -2.45 -5.07 -4.65
N ALA A 143 -3.41 -4.22 -4.27
CA ALA A 143 -4.03 -4.28 -2.95
C ALA A 143 -4.84 -5.56 -2.75
N SER A 144 -5.57 -6.02 -3.79
CA SER A 144 -6.33 -7.27 -3.74
C SER A 144 -5.41 -8.46 -3.54
N PHE A 145 -4.27 -8.52 -4.24
CA PHE A 145 -3.28 -9.58 -4.04
C PHE A 145 -2.76 -9.62 -2.59
N LEU A 146 -2.29 -8.49 -2.07
CA LEU A 146 -1.71 -8.39 -0.73
C LEU A 146 -2.73 -8.70 0.38
N SER A 147 -3.95 -8.14 0.26
CA SER A 147 -5.03 -8.34 1.24
C SER A 147 -5.52 -9.78 1.32
N GLU A 148 -5.56 -10.52 0.20
CA GLU A 148 -5.90 -11.95 0.21
C GLU A 148 -4.83 -12.80 0.91
N VAL A 149 -3.55 -12.50 0.69
CA VAL A 149 -2.47 -13.22 1.37
C VAL A 149 -2.51 -12.97 2.88
N TRP A 150 -2.70 -11.72 3.32
CA TRP A 150 -2.88 -11.44 4.75
C TRP A 150 -4.11 -12.10 5.35
N SER A 151 -5.24 -12.09 4.63
CA SER A 151 -6.45 -12.79 5.05
C SER A 151 -6.20 -14.27 5.32
N LYS A 152 -5.38 -14.91 4.48
CA LYS A 152 -5.00 -16.32 4.63
C LYS A 152 -4.00 -16.57 5.75
N LYS A 153 -3.17 -15.58 6.13
CA LYS A 153 -2.39 -15.59 7.39
C LYS A 153 -3.25 -15.31 8.63
N ASP A 154 -4.57 -15.20 8.50
CA ASP A 154 -5.49 -14.80 9.58
C ASP A 154 -5.17 -13.41 10.18
N LYS A 155 -4.52 -12.54 9.40
CA LYS A 155 -4.11 -11.19 9.82
C LYS A 155 -4.91 -10.12 9.09
N PRO A 156 -5.29 -9.02 9.74
CA PRO A 156 -5.82 -7.86 9.03
C PRO A 156 -4.73 -7.27 8.14
N PHE A 157 -5.12 -6.72 6.99
CA PHE A 157 -4.20 -5.93 6.19
C PHE A 157 -3.85 -4.61 6.90
N PRO A 158 -2.62 -4.09 6.82
CA PRO A 158 -2.27 -2.76 7.27
C PRO A 158 -3.01 -1.66 6.53
N TYR A 159 -3.40 -0.63 7.28
CA TYR A 159 -4.18 0.51 6.80
C TYR A 159 -3.58 1.22 5.59
N TRP A 160 -2.26 1.23 5.44
CA TRP A 160 -1.61 1.94 4.33
C TRP A 160 -1.93 1.35 2.96
N LEU A 161 -2.46 0.11 2.88
CA LEU A 161 -3.07 -0.40 1.65
C LEU A 161 -4.27 0.41 1.16
N LEU A 162 -4.86 1.23 2.03
CA LEU A 162 -5.99 2.08 1.66
C LEU A 162 -5.52 3.39 1.00
N GLY A 163 -4.20 3.61 0.89
CA GLY A 163 -3.61 4.81 0.29
C GLY A 163 -3.46 5.99 1.25
N TRP A 164 -3.91 5.83 2.49
CA TRP A 164 -3.82 6.83 3.55
C TRP A 164 -2.57 6.61 4.39
N ASN A 165 -1.87 7.69 4.75
CA ASN A 165 -0.67 7.62 5.57
C ASN A 165 -0.65 8.67 6.67
N PHE A 166 0.00 8.34 7.78
CA PHE A 166 0.28 9.31 8.82
C PHE A 166 1.42 10.21 8.37
N VAL A 167 1.20 11.52 8.35
CA VAL A 167 2.25 12.50 8.03
C VAL A 167 2.96 12.93 9.32
N ASN A 168 4.26 13.16 9.20
CA ASN A 168 5.08 13.65 10.30
C ASN A 168 4.65 15.08 10.67
N PRO A 169 4.32 15.34 11.94
CA PRO A 169 3.84 16.65 12.38
C PRO A 169 4.95 17.72 12.49
N ARG A 170 6.22 17.36 12.26
CA ARG A 170 7.32 18.34 12.21
C ARG A 170 7.14 19.30 11.05
N SER A 171 7.38 20.59 11.32
CA SER A 171 7.42 21.65 10.30
C SER A 171 8.36 21.27 9.15
N ASN A 172 7.90 21.46 7.92
CA ASN A 172 8.62 21.17 6.67
C ASN A 172 9.01 19.69 6.48
N SER A 173 8.41 18.76 7.23
CA SER A 173 8.59 17.33 6.98
C SER A 173 7.51 16.80 6.03
N GLN A 174 7.95 16.10 4.99
CA GLN A 174 7.06 15.33 4.09
C GLN A 174 7.16 13.82 4.38
N GLU A 175 7.73 13.47 5.53
CA GLU A 175 7.92 12.07 5.90
C GLU A 175 6.58 11.45 6.31
N ILE A 176 6.32 10.26 5.78
CA ILE A 176 5.23 9.41 6.26
C ILE A 176 5.74 8.50 7.38
N ILE A 177 4.88 8.28 8.37
CA ILE A 177 5.15 7.44 9.53
C ILE A 177 4.28 6.19 9.42
N LYS A 178 4.92 5.02 9.54
CA LYS A 178 4.21 3.74 9.62
C LYS A 178 3.80 3.49 11.07
N LEU A 179 2.49 3.59 11.36
CA LEU A 179 1.93 3.28 12.68
C LEU A 179 1.21 1.91 12.69
N PRO A 180 0.84 1.36 13.85
CA PRO A 180 -0.02 0.17 13.92
C PRO A 180 -1.46 0.46 13.50
N ASN A 181 -2.20 -0.60 13.12
CA ASN A 181 -3.62 -0.47 12.74
C ASN A 181 -4.51 0.06 13.88
N ASP A 182 -4.14 -0.16 15.15
CA ASP A 182 -4.91 0.38 16.28
C ASP A 182 -4.99 1.91 16.22
N GLN A 183 -3.88 2.59 15.87
CA GLN A 183 -3.85 4.04 15.70
C GLN A 183 -4.71 4.50 14.52
N PHE A 184 -4.79 3.68 13.48
CA PHE A 184 -5.67 3.94 12.35
C PHE A 184 -7.15 3.89 12.76
N LEU A 185 -7.57 3.01 13.67
CA LEU A 185 -8.96 2.99 14.16
C LEU A 185 -9.34 4.28 14.92
N TYR A 186 -8.44 4.84 15.74
CA TYR A 186 -8.67 6.14 16.36
C TYR A 186 -8.81 7.26 15.31
N SER A 187 -8.04 7.18 14.23
CA SER A 187 -8.10 8.13 13.12
C SER A 187 -9.39 7.99 12.30
N LEU A 188 -9.92 6.77 12.15
CA LEU A 188 -11.23 6.54 11.55
C LEU A 188 -12.35 7.20 12.36
N CYS A 189 -12.32 7.13 13.69
CA CYS A 189 -13.26 7.86 14.54
C CYS A 189 -13.14 9.38 14.35
N ALA A 190 -11.92 9.92 14.27
CA ALA A 190 -11.69 11.34 13.99
C ALA A 190 -12.13 11.78 12.58
N LEU A 191 -12.33 10.81 11.67
CA LEU A 191 -12.90 11.00 10.34
C LEU A 191 -14.41 10.71 10.31
N ASP A 192 -15.09 10.65 11.46
CA ASP A 192 -16.52 10.37 11.57
C ASP A 192 -16.92 9.00 10.99
N ILE A 193 -16.04 8.01 11.12
CA ILE A 193 -16.34 6.61 10.80
C ILE A 193 -16.48 5.86 12.13
N GLN A 194 -17.68 5.32 12.37
CA GLN A 194 -17.97 4.61 13.62
C GLN A 194 -17.25 3.26 13.66
N VAL A 195 -16.17 3.18 14.45
CA VAL A 195 -15.43 1.94 14.70
C VAL A 195 -15.12 1.79 16.20
N PRO A 196 -15.05 0.55 16.72
CA PRO A 196 -14.59 0.34 18.09
C PRO A 196 -13.06 0.51 18.16
N VAL A 197 -12.60 1.34 19.10
CA VAL A 197 -11.15 1.66 19.26
C VAL A 197 -10.49 0.98 20.46
N ILE A 198 -11.26 0.25 21.27
CA ILE A 198 -10.79 -0.42 22.50
C ILE A 198 -10.83 -1.95 22.31
N SER A 199 -9.72 -2.61 22.64
CA SER A 199 -9.63 -4.08 22.65
C SER A 199 -10.54 -4.69 23.74
N PRO A 200 -11.20 -5.83 23.49
CA PRO A 200 -11.06 -6.74 22.34
C PRO A 200 -11.98 -6.40 21.15
N ARG A 201 -12.79 -5.33 21.24
CA ARG A 201 -13.76 -4.99 20.20
C ARG A 201 -13.08 -4.46 18.93
N SER A 202 -12.00 -3.70 19.08
CA SER A 202 -11.14 -3.26 17.97
C SER A 202 -10.61 -4.45 17.18
N ASP A 203 -10.09 -5.47 17.87
CA ASP A 203 -9.46 -6.64 17.26
C ASP A 203 -10.48 -7.44 16.46
N LYS A 204 -11.67 -7.67 17.04
CA LYS A 204 -12.78 -8.33 16.35
C LYS A 204 -13.24 -7.53 15.12
N TRP A 205 -13.27 -6.20 15.21
CA TRP A 205 -13.65 -5.35 14.10
C TRP A 205 -12.61 -5.41 12.97
N MET A 206 -11.31 -5.35 13.26
CA MET A 206 -10.26 -5.49 12.26
C MET A 206 -10.30 -6.86 11.58
N GLN A 207 -10.50 -7.92 12.36
CA GLN A 207 -10.64 -9.28 11.82
C GLN A 207 -11.84 -9.41 10.87
N THR A 208 -12.91 -8.65 11.12
CA THR A 208 -14.12 -8.68 10.28
C THR A 208 -14.02 -7.78 9.06
N ASN A 209 -13.42 -6.58 9.20
CA ASN A 209 -13.52 -5.50 8.21
C ASN A 209 -12.20 -5.19 7.50
N MET A 210 -11.08 -5.81 7.89
CA MET A 210 -9.76 -5.58 7.30
C MET A 210 -9.11 -6.88 6.80
N LYS A 211 -9.91 -7.88 6.41
CA LYS A 211 -9.41 -9.15 5.86
C LYS A 211 -9.96 -9.44 4.47
N GLY A 212 -9.05 -9.64 3.54
CA GLY A 212 -9.35 -10.00 2.16
C GLY A 212 -9.71 -8.81 1.28
N SER A 213 -9.77 -9.07 -0.02
CA SER A 213 -9.95 -8.04 -1.06
C SER A 213 -11.31 -7.37 -1.00
N LYS A 214 -12.37 -8.10 -0.61
CA LYS A 214 -13.71 -7.54 -0.44
C LYS A 214 -13.73 -6.42 0.60
N CYS A 215 -13.21 -6.71 1.80
CA CYS A 215 -13.09 -5.77 2.90
C CYS A 215 -12.21 -4.57 2.52
N TRP A 216 -11.10 -4.81 1.80
CA TRP A 216 -10.28 -3.73 1.26
C TRP A 216 -11.09 -2.82 0.33
N LYS A 217 -11.85 -3.36 -0.63
CA LYS A 217 -12.67 -2.57 -1.56
C LYS A 217 -13.72 -1.72 -0.83
N GLU A 218 -14.38 -2.29 0.17
CA GLU A 218 -15.41 -1.59 0.96
C GLU A 218 -14.81 -0.42 1.77
N LEU A 219 -13.71 -0.65 2.49
CA LEU A 219 -13.04 0.41 3.25
C LEU A 219 -12.37 1.43 2.35
N HIS A 220 -11.75 1.02 1.25
CA HIS A 220 -11.12 1.92 0.28
C HIS A 220 -12.16 2.86 -0.32
N LYS A 221 -13.32 2.34 -0.74
CA LYS A 221 -14.44 3.16 -1.22
C LYS A 221 -14.93 4.14 -0.15
N THR A 222 -15.10 3.66 1.08
CA THR A 222 -15.55 4.48 2.21
C THR A 222 -14.62 5.66 2.45
N LEU A 223 -13.31 5.42 2.45
CA LEU A 223 -12.30 6.45 2.66
C LEU A 223 -12.12 7.36 1.45
N LYS A 224 -12.18 6.84 0.22
CA LYS A 224 -12.09 7.65 -1.01
C LYS A 224 -13.17 8.73 -1.04
N ASN A 225 -14.34 8.47 -0.46
CA ASN A 225 -15.45 9.41 -0.38
C ASN A 225 -15.27 10.50 0.70
N LYS A 226 -14.25 10.43 1.56
CA LYS A 226 -13.98 11.48 2.56
C LYS A 226 -13.40 12.71 1.87
N THR A 227 -14.05 13.86 2.06
CA THR A 227 -13.62 15.13 1.46
C THR A 227 -12.44 15.76 2.20
N TYR A 228 -12.26 15.45 3.49
CA TYR A 228 -11.19 15.96 4.35
C TYR A 228 -10.29 14.84 4.91
N CYS A 229 -9.09 15.23 5.33
CA CYS A 229 -8.15 14.40 6.10
C CYS A 229 -8.38 14.52 7.61
N GLU A 230 -7.68 13.72 8.42
CA GLU A 230 -7.78 13.83 9.87
C GLU A 230 -7.41 15.27 10.30
N LYS A 231 -8.28 15.85 11.14
CA LYS A 231 -8.12 17.23 11.57
C LYS A 231 -6.88 17.39 12.45
N GLN A 232 -6.15 18.49 12.27
CA GLN A 232 -5.11 18.89 13.21
C GLN A 232 -5.76 19.37 14.50
N VAL A 233 -5.39 18.74 15.61
CA VAL A 233 -5.76 19.23 16.93
C VAL A 233 -4.83 20.40 17.26
N ILE A 234 -5.37 21.62 17.24
CA ILE A 234 -4.68 22.79 17.76
C ILE A 234 -4.95 22.81 19.27
N PRO A 235 -3.92 22.76 20.14
CA PRO A 235 -4.13 22.83 21.57
C PRO A 235 -4.75 24.18 21.94
N VAL A 236 -5.85 24.14 22.67
CA VAL A 236 -6.30 25.28 23.48
C VAL A 236 -5.50 25.18 24.79
N ASP A 237 -4.81 26.23 25.20
CA ASP A 237 -4.03 26.32 26.45
C ASP A 237 -2.65 25.61 26.50
N GLY A 238 -1.82 25.79 25.47
CA GLY A 238 -0.36 25.58 25.61
C GLY A 238 0.09 24.12 25.73
N ASP A 239 -0.81 23.15 25.50
CA ASP A 239 -0.51 21.73 25.61
C ASP A 239 0.20 21.21 24.34
N TYR A 240 1.50 21.48 24.25
CA TYR A 240 2.37 21.21 23.09
C TYR A 240 2.42 19.74 22.64
N PHE A 241 1.96 18.79 23.45
CA PHE A 241 2.01 17.37 23.09
C PHE A 241 1.04 16.99 21.96
N PHE A 242 -0.12 17.66 21.87
CA PHE A 242 -1.12 17.36 20.84
C PHE A 242 -0.78 17.94 19.47
N SER A 243 0.03 19.00 19.40
CA SER A 243 0.50 19.58 18.13
C SER A 243 1.52 18.68 17.42
N LEU A 244 2.08 17.69 18.12
CA LEU A 244 3.03 16.70 17.61
C LEU A 244 2.39 15.34 17.31
N LYS A 245 1.05 15.25 17.23
CA LYS A 245 0.36 14.02 16.84
C LYS A 245 0.44 13.81 15.33
N PRO A 246 0.94 12.65 14.83
CA PRO A 246 0.82 12.30 13.42
C PRO A 246 -0.65 12.22 13.00
N ARG A 247 -0.96 12.69 11.80
CA ARG A 247 -2.34 12.77 11.29
C ARG A 247 -2.50 11.97 10.01
N LEU A 248 -3.63 11.30 9.86
CA LEU A 248 -3.93 10.49 8.69
C LEU A 248 -4.33 11.37 7.49
N CYS A 249 -3.61 11.23 6.37
CA CYS A 249 -3.77 12.04 5.17
C CYS A 249 -3.90 11.18 3.89
N LYS A 250 -4.81 11.58 2.98
CA LYS A 250 -5.09 10.91 1.70
C LYS A 250 -4.21 11.34 0.53
N GLU A 251 -3.59 12.51 0.64
CA GLU A 251 -2.67 13.10 -0.35
C GLU A 251 -1.39 13.53 0.37
N TRP A 252 -0.82 12.58 1.12
CA TRP A 252 0.35 12.80 1.98
C TRP A 252 1.61 13.24 1.22
N TRP A 253 1.62 13.09 -0.11
CA TRP A 253 2.70 13.53 -1.00
C TRP A 253 2.53 14.95 -1.54
N VAL A 254 1.36 15.59 -1.34
CA VAL A 254 1.08 16.95 -1.82
C VAL A 254 1.27 17.94 -0.66
N PRO A 255 2.37 18.73 -0.61
CA PRO A 255 2.71 19.53 0.55
C PRO A 255 1.61 20.54 0.91
N LYS A 256 1.08 21.23 -0.12
CA LYS A 256 -0.05 22.16 0.04
C LYS A 256 -1.29 21.48 0.62
N HIS A 257 -1.59 20.24 0.21
CA HIS A 257 -2.70 19.48 0.80
C HIS A 257 -2.45 19.18 2.27
N VAL A 258 -1.22 18.78 2.61
CA VAL A 258 -0.81 18.52 3.99
C VAL A 258 -0.82 19.79 4.84
N GLU A 259 -0.69 20.98 4.27
CA GLU A 259 -0.81 22.24 5.01
C GLU A 259 -2.28 22.65 5.25
N VAL A 260 -3.15 22.47 4.26
CA VAL A 260 -4.51 23.02 4.29
C VAL A 260 -5.57 22.02 4.74
N CYS A 261 -5.45 20.75 4.37
CA CYS A 261 -6.52 19.78 4.54
C CYS A 261 -6.53 19.26 5.98
N GLY A 262 -7.65 19.44 6.67
CA GLY A 262 -7.80 19.07 8.08
C GLY A 262 -7.28 20.13 9.06
N THR A 263 -6.69 21.24 8.58
CA THR A 263 -6.30 22.35 9.44
C THR A 263 -7.53 23.21 9.73
N PRO A 264 -7.89 23.51 10.99
CA PRO A 264 -8.96 24.45 11.30
C PRO A 264 -8.67 25.80 10.62
N SER A 265 -9.61 26.33 9.85
CA SER A 265 -9.48 27.64 9.18
C SER A 265 -9.46 28.81 10.18
N GLU A 266 -9.87 28.58 11.43
CA GLU A 266 -9.95 29.59 12.46
C GLU A 266 -9.44 29.02 13.79
N ARG A 267 -8.56 29.78 14.46
CA ARG A 267 -8.31 29.60 15.90
C ARG A 267 -9.63 29.92 16.60
N ILE A 268 -10.22 28.96 17.30
CA ILE A 268 -11.22 29.24 18.34
C ILE A 268 -10.47 29.75 19.55
#